data_AF-A0A8T0QKD8-F1
#
_entry.id   AF-A0A8T0QKD8-F1
#
_cell.length_a   1.000
_cell.length_b   1.000
_cell.length_c   1.000
_cell.angle_alpha   90.00
_cell.angle_beta   90.00
_cell.angle_gamma   90.00
#
_symmetry.space_group_name_H-M   'P 1'
#
loop_
_entity.id
_entity.type
_entity.pdbx_description
1 polymer ?
#
loop_
_entity_poly.entity_id
_entity_poly.type
_entity_poly.pdbx_seq_one_letter_code
_entity_poly.pdbx_strand_id
1 'polypeptide(L)'
;MRRLLGSRLPTFSPEERRKLGYKLDFIGINHYTTLYAMDCMFSSGCPLGQWTQNALAAGTGERDGVPIGPPTGRSMFYVVPDGIEKMVTYIMKRYNNLPMFITENGYPQVEEGHTNAQEWLHDQARIQYLDGYLTKVAKVIRSVRSSNLTP
;
A
#
# COMPACT_ATOMS: atom_id res chain seq x y z
N MET A 1 3.35 1.68 -17.98
CA MET A 1 4.29 0.57 -18.26
C MET A 1 4.64 0.46 -19.74
N ARG A 2 3.76 0.01 -20.65
CA ARG A 2 4.10 -0.17 -22.09
C ARG A 2 4.78 1.05 -22.73
N ARG A 3 4.23 2.26 -22.54
CA ARG A 3 4.80 3.52 -23.05
C ARG A 3 6.20 3.82 -22.49
N LEU A 4 6.45 3.58 -21.21
CA LEU A 4 7.70 3.95 -20.53
C LEU A 4 8.81 2.91 -20.74
N LEU A 5 8.45 1.63 -20.81
CA LEU A 5 9.42 0.54 -20.92
C LEU A 5 9.72 0.16 -22.38
N GLY A 6 8.78 0.41 -23.31
CA GLY A 6 8.96 0.09 -24.72
C GLY A 6 9.31 -1.38 -24.93
N SER A 7 10.37 -1.63 -25.71
CA SER A 7 10.90 -2.96 -26.01
C SER A 7 11.45 -3.72 -24.80
N ARG A 8 11.73 -3.05 -23.67
CA ARG A 8 12.19 -3.70 -22.43
C ARG A 8 11.08 -4.45 -21.70
N LEU A 9 9.81 -4.16 -22.00
CA LEU A 9 8.68 -4.88 -21.43
C LEU A 9 8.29 -6.02 -22.37
N PRO A 10 8.43 -7.29 -21.94
CA PRO A 10 8.04 -8.44 -22.75
C PRO A 10 6.56 -8.38 -23.15
N THR A 11 6.25 -8.99 -24.30
CA THR A 11 4.88 -9.14 -24.77
C THR A 11 4.43 -10.58 -24.64
N PHE A 12 3.25 -10.78 -24.08
CA PHE A 12 2.62 -12.10 -24.06
C PHE A 12 2.14 -12.51 -25.45
N SER A 13 2.51 -13.72 -25.87
CA SER A 13 1.94 -14.43 -27.00
C SER A 13 0.43 -14.62 -26.83
N PRO A 14 -0.33 -14.94 -27.90
CA PRO A 14 -1.73 -15.29 -27.78
C PRO A 14 -2.00 -16.44 -26.79
N GLU A 15 -1.14 -17.46 -26.75
CA GLU A 15 -1.29 -18.60 -25.84
C GLU A 15 -1.10 -18.21 -24.38
N GLU A 16 -0.08 -17.42 -24.06
CA GLU A 16 0.16 -16.93 -22.70
C GLU A 16 -0.96 -16.02 -22.23
N ARG A 17 -1.48 -15.14 -23.11
CA ARG A 17 -2.66 -14.33 -22.77
C ARG A 17 -3.88 -15.19 -22.45
N ARG A 18 -4.08 -16.31 -23.16
CA ARG A 18 -5.14 -17.26 -22.85
C ARG A 18 -4.94 -17.91 -21.48
N LYS A 19 -3.70 -18.25 -21.12
CA LYS A 19 -3.36 -18.78 -19.77
C LYS A 19 -3.54 -17.75 -18.65
N LEU A 20 -3.38 -16.46 -18.94
CA LEU A 20 -3.59 -15.36 -17.98
C LEU A 20 -5.03 -14.86 -17.93
N GLY A 21 -5.86 -15.22 -18.92
CA GLY A 21 -7.23 -14.74 -19.05
C GLY A 21 -8.24 -15.43 -18.12
N TYR A 22 -7.81 -16.37 -17.29
CA TYR A 22 -8.69 -16.98 -16.30
C TYR A 22 -9.11 -15.95 -15.25
N LYS A 23 -10.36 -16.07 -14.81
CA LYS A 23 -10.91 -15.23 -13.75
C LYS A 23 -10.20 -15.55 -12.44
N LEU A 24 -9.78 -14.51 -11.72
CA LEU A 24 -9.23 -14.65 -10.38
C LEU A 24 -10.32 -15.08 -9.40
N ASP A 25 -10.01 -16.03 -8.52
CA ASP A 25 -10.91 -16.46 -7.45
C ASP A 25 -10.91 -15.46 -6.29
N PHE A 26 -9.75 -14.87 -5.98
CA PHE A 26 -9.57 -13.86 -4.96
C PHE A 26 -8.32 -13.00 -5.20
N ILE A 27 -8.15 -11.93 -4.42
CA ILE A 27 -6.98 -11.05 -4.42
C ILE A 27 -6.38 -11.00 -3.00
N GLY A 28 -5.09 -11.29 -2.87
CA GLY A 28 -4.31 -11.03 -1.65
C GLY A 28 -3.67 -9.65 -1.68
N ILE A 29 -3.73 -8.92 -0.57
CA ILE A 29 -3.20 -7.56 -0.43
C ILE A 29 -2.24 -7.50 0.75
N ASN A 30 -1.00 -7.10 0.49
CA ASN A 30 -0.02 -6.74 1.51
C ASN A 30 0.04 -5.22 1.58
N HIS A 31 -0.36 -4.62 2.71
CA HIS A 31 -0.37 -3.17 2.86
C HIS A 31 0.20 -2.75 4.21
N TYR A 32 1.27 -1.96 4.18
CA TYR A 32 1.98 -1.52 5.37
C TYR A 32 2.00 0.00 5.55
N THR A 33 2.15 0.77 4.47
CA THR A 33 2.33 2.22 4.51
C THR A 33 1.73 2.86 3.26
N THR A 34 1.70 4.19 3.23
CA THR A 34 1.35 4.98 2.04
C THR A 34 2.35 6.13 1.93
N LEU A 35 2.69 6.48 0.70
CA LEU A 35 3.62 7.57 0.37
C LEU A 35 2.95 8.54 -0.59
N TYR A 36 3.43 9.78 -0.63
CA TYR A 36 3.17 10.69 -1.72
C TYR A 36 3.93 10.25 -2.97
N ALA A 37 3.32 10.47 -4.13
CA ALA A 37 3.97 10.31 -5.41
C ALA A 37 4.37 11.68 -5.98
N MET A 38 5.56 11.75 -6.57
CA MET A 38 6.08 12.92 -7.28
C MET A 38 6.38 12.54 -8.73
N ASP A 39 5.97 13.38 -9.68
CA ASP A 39 6.36 13.24 -11.08
C ASP A 39 7.84 13.59 -11.26
N CYS A 40 8.55 12.78 -12.02
CA CYS A 40 9.97 12.97 -12.29
C CYS A 40 10.29 12.93 -13.78
N MET A 41 9.28 13.11 -14.64
CA MET A 41 9.47 13.08 -16.08
C MET A 41 10.31 14.25 -16.58
N PHE A 42 10.17 15.42 -15.94
CA PHE A 42 10.85 16.66 -16.35
C PHE A 42 11.57 17.38 -15.19
N SER A 43 11.65 16.76 -14.01
CA SER A 43 12.24 17.37 -12.82
C SER A 43 13.72 17.01 -12.69
N SER A 44 14.61 17.99 -12.92
CA SER A 44 16.04 17.85 -12.64
C SER A 44 16.25 17.66 -11.12
N GLY A 45 16.98 16.61 -10.73
CA GLY A 45 17.27 16.32 -9.32
C GLY A 45 16.22 15.52 -8.57
N CYS A 46 15.25 14.89 -9.26
CA CYS A 46 14.33 13.97 -8.59
C CYS A 46 15.09 12.80 -7.92
N PRO A 47 14.82 12.48 -6.64
CA PRO A 47 15.43 11.37 -5.93
C PRO A 47 14.80 10.04 -6.40
N LEU A 48 15.11 9.64 -7.62
CA LEU A 48 14.66 8.35 -8.17
C LEU A 48 15.30 7.22 -7.36
N GLY A 49 14.52 6.61 -6.48
CA GLY A 49 14.90 5.37 -5.81
C GLY A 49 15.02 4.22 -6.82
N GLN A 50 15.84 3.21 -6.50
CA GLN A 50 16.10 2.05 -7.36
C GLN A 50 14.82 1.40 -7.92
N TRP A 51 13.74 1.38 -7.13
CA TRP A 51 12.46 0.76 -7.47
C TRP A 51 11.58 1.59 -8.42
N THR A 52 11.81 2.90 -8.54
CA THR A 52 10.91 3.81 -9.27
C THR A 52 11.53 4.44 -10.51
N GLN A 53 12.80 4.15 -10.80
CA GLN A 53 13.52 4.66 -11.98
C GLN A 53 12.74 4.45 -13.30
N ASN A 54 12.19 3.25 -13.48
CA ASN A 54 11.42 2.91 -14.68
C ASN A 54 10.03 3.57 -14.76
N ALA A 55 9.53 4.05 -13.62
CA ALA A 55 8.22 4.70 -13.53
C ALA A 55 8.32 6.21 -13.81
N LEU A 56 9.53 6.79 -13.84
CA LEU A 56 9.76 8.24 -13.89
C LEU A 56 8.97 8.99 -12.80
N ALA A 57 8.91 8.39 -11.61
CA ALA A 57 8.25 8.94 -10.44
C ALA A 57 9.09 8.65 -9.19
N ALA A 58 8.89 9.41 -8.12
CA ALA A 58 9.47 9.14 -6.80
C ALA A 58 8.38 9.04 -5.73
N GLY A 59 8.66 8.26 -4.69
CA GLY A 59 7.84 8.17 -3.49
C GLY A 59 8.49 8.97 -2.36
N THR A 60 7.72 9.78 -1.63
CA THR A 60 8.19 10.48 -0.43
C THR A 60 7.17 10.35 0.70
N GLY A 61 7.68 10.19 1.92
CA GLY A 61 6.87 10.22 3.12
C GLY A 61 6.53 11.63 3.60
N GLU A 62 7.16 12.65 3.02
CA GLU A 62 7.07 14.03 3.48
C GLU A 62 6.64 14.96 2.35
N ARG A 63 5.89 15.99 2.71
CA ARG A 63 5.50 17.09 1.84
C ARG A 63 5.70 18.39 2.61
N ASP A 64 6.50 19.31 2.06
CA ASP A 64 6.81 20.60 2.68
C ASP A 64 7.37 20.47 4.11
N GLY A 65 8.19 19.43 4.34
CA GLY A 65 8.78 19.11 5.65
C GLY A 65 7.81 18.46 6.65
N VAL A 66 6.57 18.16 6.23
CA VAL A 66 5.56 17.52 7.07
C VAL A 66 5.41 16.04 6.68
N PRO A 67 5.61 15.10 7.61
CA PRO A 67 5.43 13.69 7.33
C PRO A 67 3.94 13.35 7.13
N ILE A 68 3.67 12.41 6.23
CA ILE A 68 2.32 11.91 5.89
C ILE A 68 1.63 11.23 7.08
N GLY A 69 2.42 10.76 8.04
CA GLY A 69 1.98 10.19 9.31
C GLY A 69 3.18 9.98 10.23
N PRO A 70 2.98 9.46 11.45
CA PRO A 70 4.07 9.12 12.35
C PRO A 70 5.07 8.13 11.70
N PRO A 71 6.39 8.35 11.82
CA PRO A 71 7.39 7.40 11.33
C PRO A 71 7.39 6.11 12.18
N THR A 72 8.04 5.08 11.66
CA THR A 72 8.19 3.77 12.33
C THR A 72 9.66 3.38 12.40
N GLY A 73 9.98 2.23 13.01
CA GLY A 73 11.37 1.73 13.09
C GLY A 73 11.97 1.37 11.73
N ARG A 74 11.18 1.35 10.66
CA ARG A 74 11.64 1.09 9.29
C ARG A 74 11.58 2.37 8.47
N SER A 75 12.70 2.74 7.85
CA SER A 75 12.75 3.85 6.90
C SER A 75 11.69 3.70 5.80
N MET A 76 11.08 4.82 5.42
CA MET A 76 9.96 4.94 4.47
C MET A 76 8.63 4.30 4.91
N PHE A 77 8.53 3.77 6.13
CA PHE A 77 7.26 3.27 6.68
C PHE A 77 6.69 4.28 7.66
N TYR A 78 5.46 4.71 7.39
CA TYR A 78 4.70 5.67 8.17
C TYR A 78 3.35 5.06 8.54
N VAL A 79 2.80 5.49 9.67
CA VAL A 79 1.46 5.06 10.12
C VAL A 79 0.41 5.86 9.36
N VAL A 80 -0.20 5.25 8.34
CA VAL A 80 -1.19 5.89 7.44
C VAL A 80 -2.41 4.99 7.25
N PRO A 81 -3.29 4.85 8.27
CA PRO A 81 -4.44 3.94 8.22
C PRO A 81 -5.43 4.31 7.11
N ASP A 82 -5.58 5.60 6.75
CA ASP A 82 -6.42 6.00 5.61
C ASP A 82 -5.93 5.42 4.27
N GLY A 83 -4.66 5.03 4.19
CA GLY A 83 -4.08 4.38 3.02
C GLY A 83 -4.74 3.05 2.70
N ILE A 84 -4.97 2.19 3.71
CA ILE A 84 -5.56 0.86 3.47
C ILE A 84 -7.03 0.98 3.06
N GLU A 85 -7.79 1.94 3.62
CA GLU A 85 -9.17 2.23 3.19
C GLU A 85 -9.21 2.58 1.69
N LYS A 86 -8.32 3.49 1.25
CA LYS A 86 -8.23 3.91 -0.15
C LYS A 86 -7.78 2.77 -1.06
N MET A 87 -6.79 1.98 -0.63
CA MET A 87 -6.26 0.84 -1.40
C MET A 87 -7.34 -0.22 -1.64
N VAL A 88 -8.01 -0.68 -0.57
CA VAL A 88 -9.07 -1.70 -0.68
C VAL A 88 -10.22 -1.17 -1.53
N THR A 89 -10.65 0.07 -1.32
CA THR A 89 -11.70 0.69 -2.13
C THR A 89 -11.32 0.78 -3.61
N TYR A 90 -10.05 1.09 -3.92
CA TYR A 90 -9.56 1.14 -5.29
C TYR A 90 -9.59 -0.24 -5.96
N ILE A 91 -9.02 -1.26 -5.30
CA ILE A 91 -8.97 -2.64 -5.83
C ILE A 91 -10.38 -3.18 -6.02
N MET A 92 -11.26 -2.96 -5.04
CA MET A 92 -12.67 -3.30 -5.11
C MET A 92 -13.33 -2.75 -6.39
N LYS A 93 -13.20 -1.45 -6.66
CA LYS A 93 -13.79 -0.83 -7.86
C LYS A 93 -13.12 -1.33 -9.15
N ARG A 94 -11.80 -1.49 -9.12
CA ARG A 94 -10.98 -1.82 -10.31
C ARG A 94 -11.14 -3.26 -10.77
N TYR A 95 -11.40 -4.17 -9.84
CA TYR A 95 -11.50 -5.62 -10.05
C TYR A 95 -12.86 -6.18 -9.65
N ASN A 96 -13.91 -5.35 -9.78
CA ASN A 96 -15.30 -5.76 -9.67
C ASN A 96 -15.66 -6.50 -8.37
N ASN A 97 -15.11 -6.03 -7.25
CA ASN A 97 -15.35 -6.54 -5.91
C ASN A 97 -15.14 -8.05 -5.77
N LEU A 98 -14.09 -8.59 -6.39
CA LEU A 98 -13.66 -9.96 -6.12
C LEU A 98 -13.35 -10.16 -4.63
N PRO A 99 -13.50 -11.39 -4.09
CA PRO A 99 -13.07 -11.70 -2.74
C PRO A 99 -11.63 -11.22 -2.49
N MET A 100 -11.42 -10.53 -1.38
CA MET A 100 -10.12 -9.94 -1.03
C MET A 100 -9.71 -10.36 0.38
N PHE A 101 -8.42 -10.56 0.57
CA PHE A 101 -7.80 -10.84 1.86
C PHE A 101 -6.65 -9.86 2.09
N ILE A 102 -6.61 -9.23 3.26
CA ILE A 102 -5.39 -8.57 3.73
C ILE A 102 -4.48 -9.68 4.22
N THR A 103 -3.47 -10.03 3.42
CA THR A 103 -2.55 -11.14 3.69
C THR A 103 -1.40 -10.70 4.57
N GLU A 104 -1.04 -9.41 4.54
CA GLU A 104 -0.04 -8.84 5.44
C GLU A 104 -0.35 -7.39 5.82
N ASN A 105 -0.17 -7.09 7.12
CA ASN A 105 -0.18 -5.77 7.71
C ASN A 105 0.60 -5.83 9.04
N GLY A 106 1.44 -4.84 9.33
CA GLY A 106 2.25 -4.88 10.55
C GLY A 106 3.05 -3.61 10.83
N TYR A 107 3.50 -3.49 12.08
CA TYR A 107 4.24 -2.34 12.58
C TYR A 107 5.69 -2.73 12.93
N PRO A 108 6.69 -2.15 12.26
CA PRO A 108 8.09 -2.31 12.65
C PRO A 108 8.37 -1.42 13.88
N GLN A 109 8.69 -2.07 14.99
CA GLN A 109 8.97 -1.41 16.26
C GLN A 109 10.22 -0.53 16.14
N VAL A 110 10.20 0.64 16.76
CA VAL A 110 11.39 1.48 16.91
C VAL A 110 12.28 0.84 17.98
N GLU A 111 13.57 0.61 17.68
CA GLU A 111 14.48 -0.07 18.61
C GLU A 111 14.96 0.83 19.77
N GLU A 112 14.82 2.14 19.65
CA GLU A 112 15.42 3.11 20.58
C GLU A 112 14.89 2.98 22.01
N GLY A 113 15.79 2.72 22.95
CA GLY A 113 15.53 2.81 24.39
C GLY A 113 14.95 1.57 25.07
N HIS A 114 14.70 0.48 24.33
CA HIS A 114 14.22 -0.78 24.92
C HIS A 114 15.39 -1.66 25.38
N THR A 115 15.50 -1.85 26.70
CA THR A 115 16.61 -2.54 27.37
C THR A 115 16.24 -3.90 27.95
N ASN A 116 14.93 -4.18 28.13
CA ASN A 116 14.46 -5.43 28.72
C ASN A 116 13.15 -5.93 28.10
N ALA A 117 12.81 -7.20 28.36
CA ALA A 117 11.67 -7.87 27.73
C ALA A 117 10.31 -7.21 28.05
N GLN A 118 10.14 -6.61 29.23
CA GLN A 118 8.88 -5.95 29.57
C GLN A 118 8.66 -4.72 28.71
N GLU A 119 9.70 -3.91 28.49
CA GLU A 119 9.63 -2.75 27.60
C GLU A 119 9.28 -3.13 26.16
N TRP A 120 9.79 -4.26 25.66
CA TRP A 120 9.45 -4.79 24.34
C TRP A 120 7.99 -5.29 24.24
N LEU A 121 7.43 -5.80 25.34
CA LEU A 121 6.03 -6.25 25.40
C LEU A 121 5.05 -5.08 25.53
N HIS A 122 5.51 -3.91 25.97
CA HIS A 122 4.71 -2.68 26.06
C HIS A 122 4.73 -1.90 24.72
N ASP A 123 4.31 -2.56 23.64
CA ASP A 123 4.40 -2.08 22.25
C ASP A 123 3.18 -1.24 21.81
N GLN A 124 2.86 -0.18 22.57
CA GLN A 124 1.65 0.63 22.37
C GLN A 124 1.49 1.17 20.94
N ALA A 125 2.59 1.49 20.25
CA ALA A 125 2.57 1.96 18.88
C ALA A 125 2.07 0.89 17.89
N ARG A 126 2.44 -0.39 18.10
CA ARG A 126 1.94 -1.51 17.30
C ARG A 126 0.45 -1.72 17.54
N ILE A 127 0.01 -1.64 18.79
CA ILE A 127 -1.41 -1.75 19.16
C ILE A 127 -2.24 -0.68 18.44
N GLN A 128 -1.82 0.59 18.52
CA GLN A 128 -2.50 1.70 17.87
C GLN A 128 -2.49 1.59 16.34
N TYR A 129 -1.38 1.14 15.76
CA TYR A 129 -1.27 0.87 14.33
C TYR A 129 -2.32 -0.16 13.89
N LEU A 130 -2.37 -1.32 14.54
CA LEU A 130 -3.28 -2.40 14.18
C LEU A 130 -4.74 -1.98 14.38
N ASP A 131 -5.07 -1.32 15.48
CA ASP A 131 -6.40 -0.79 15.74
C ASP A 131 -6.85 0.19 14.64
N GLY A 132 -5.99 1.13 14.27
CA GLY A 132 -6.27 2.11 13.22
C GLY A 132 -6.52 1.46 11.86
N TYR A 133 -5.67 0.52 11.45
CA TYR A 133 -5.79 -0.15 10.15
C TYR A 133 -7.01 -1.08 10.11
N LEU A 134 -7.25 -1.87 11.17
CA LEU A 134 -8.43 -2.74 11.27
C LEU A 134 -9.73 -1.94 11.30
N THR A 135 -9.76 -0.78 11.98
CA THR A 135 -10.90 0.14 11.97
C THR A 135 -11.23 0.60 10.55
N LYS A 136 -10.21 0.93 9.75
CA LYS A 136 -10.39 1.37 8.36
C LYS A 136 -10.87 0.24 7.46
N VAL A 137 -10.34 -0.98 7.61
CA VAL A 137 -10.84 -2.15 6.89
C VAL A 137 -12.29 -2.46 7.26
N ALA A 138 -12.63 -2.44 8.55
CA ALA A 138 -14.00 -2.65 9.03
C ALA A 138 -14.98 -1.60 8.47
N LYS A 139 -14.54 -0.34 8.37
CA LYS A 139 -15.32 0.74 7.74
C LYS A 139 -15.63 0.43 6.28
N VAL A 140 -14.65 -0.02 5.49
CA VAL A 140 -14.88 -0.40 4.08
C VAL A 140 -15.85 -1.57 3.98
N ILE A 141 -15.71 -2.61 4.82
CA ILE A 141 -16.62 -3.76 4.82
C ILE A 141 -18.07 -3.31 5.10
N ARG A 142 -18.26 -2.39 6.06
CA ARG A 142 -19.58 -1.85 6.39
C ARG A 142 -20.18 -1.02 5.25
N SER A 143 -19.40 -0.19 4.57
CA SER A 143 -19.92 0.66 3.48
C SER A 143 -20.42 -0.16 2.29
N VAL A 144 -19.74 -1.26 1.95
CA VAL A 144 -20.17 -2.19 0.89
C VAL A 144 -21.51 -2.83 1.21
N ARG A 145 -21.72 -3.24 2.47
CA ARG A 145 -23.01 -3.81 2.91
C ARG A 145 -24.16 -2.81 2.74
N SER A 146 -23.93 -1.54 3.06
CA SER A 146 -24.94 -0.49 2.89
C SER A 146 -25.25 -0.18 1.43
N SER A 147 -24.25 -0.22 0.53
CA SER A 147 -24.44 0.00 -0.91
C SER A 147 -25.23 -1.12 -1.61
N ASN A 148 -25.17 -2.35 -1.10
CA ASN A 148 -25.95 -3.48 -1.61
C ASN A 148 -27.40 -3.52 -1.07
N LEU A 149 -27.76 -2.59 -0.17
CA LEU A 149 -29.10 -2.49 0.44
C LEU A 149 -29.93 -1.33 -0.12
N THR A 150 -29.40 -0.55 -1.06
CA THR A 150 -30.18 0.44 -1.82
C THR A 150 -30.71 -0.21 -3.10
N PRO A 151 -32.05 -0.26 -3.30
CA PRO A 151 -32.69 -0.86 -4.47
C PRO A 151 -32.33 -0.15 -5.79
#